data_AF-A0A962S8G1-F1
#
_entry.id   AF-A0A962S8G1-F1
#
_cell.length_a   1.000
_cell.length_b   1.000
_cell.length_c   1.000
_cell.angle_alpha   90.00
_cell.angle_beta   90.00
_cell.angle_gamma   90.00
#
_symmetry.space_group_name_H-M   'P 1'
#
loop_
_entity.id
_entity.type
_entity.pdbx_description
1 polymer ?
#
loop_
_entity_poly.entity_id
_entity_poly.type
_entity_poly.pdbx_seq_one_letter_code
_entity_poly.pdbx_strand_id
1 'polypeptide(L)'
;NMIGIGVATGAAGIIVGTVSLTGAHQVVGEFVEFLSGGSLIAMLLLVAVMSLILGMGLPTTANYIVVSSLMAPVIVSVGAQQGLIVPLVAVHLFVFYFGILADDTPPVGLAAFAAAAISGGDPIRTGIQGFTYDIRTALLPFLFIFNTELLLIDVSVGKAFFVFAVAVIAMMLFAAATQGFFLVRNRLWETLALLLISFTLFRPGFWLDQVQPPYNDRPGTEILSLAESDFENNSLRLTVRGTDFDNPDRTIDLAVLADLGPKADALTRLTHAGLTIIEEDGKALLEEPMPGTPFFTKFQIFDFYGDQPVEITNVQLPAERMIKEVFYLPALLLLGLIYLMQRGRKRAFSN
;
A
#
# COMPACT_ATOMS: atom_id res chain seq x y z
N ASN A 1 -33.33 -8.42 7.25
CA ASN A 1 -33.23 -9.00 8.61
C ASN A 1 -31.83 -8.68 9.14
N MET A 2 -31.68 -7.76 10.10
CA MET A 2 -30.39 -7.24 10.58
C MET A 2 -29.72 -8.10 11.66
N ILE A 3 -30.42 -9.12 12.19
CA ILE A 3 -29.95 -9.96 13.29
C ILE A 3 -28.65 -10.68 12.92
N GLY A 4 -28.54 -11.20 11.69
CA GLY A 4 -27.33 -11.91 11.24
C GLY A 4 -26.08 -11.02 11.20
N ILE A 5 -26.23 -9.77 10.75
CA ILE A 5 -25.13 -8.79 10.74
C ILE A 5 -24.74 -8.43 12.19
N GLY A 6 -25.73 -8.24 13.07
CA GLY A 6 -25.48 -7.95 14.49
C GLY A 6 -24.69 -9.07 15.19
N VAL A 7 -25.10 -10.33 14.99
CA VAL A 7 -24.40 -11.49 15.58
C VAL A 7 -22.98 -11.64 15.01
N ALA A 8 -22.82 -11.55 13.68
CA ALA A 8 -21.51 -11.65 13.04
C ALA A 8 -20.55 -10.54 13.49
N THR A 9 -21.05 -9.31 13.62
CA THR A 9 -20.28 -8.15 14.09
C THR A 9 -19.90 -8.29 15.56
N GLY A 10 -20.81 -8.78 16.41
CA GLY A 10 -20.52 -9.05 17.82
C GLY A 10 -19.44 -10.12 17.99
N ALA A 11 -19.51 -11.22 17.22
CA ALA A 11 -18.48 -12.25 17.22
C ALA A 11 -17.14 -11.74 16.69
N ALA A 12 -17.15 -10.94 15.62
CA ALA A 12 -15.94 -10.28 15.11
C ALA A 12 -15.31 -9.37 16.17
N GLY A 13 -16.11 -8.63 16.95
CA GLY A 13 -15.61 -7.81 18.06
C GLY A 13 -14.90 -8.61 19.15
N ILE A 14 -15.38 -9.82 19.46
CA ILE A 14 -14.68 -10.74 20.39
C ILE A 14 -13.34 -11.16 19.81
N ILE A 15 -13.28 -11.51 18.52
CA ILE A 15 -12.04 -11.87 17.82
C ILE A 15 -11.05 -10.71 17.89
N VAL A 16 -11.47 -9.48 17.57
CA VAL A 16 -10.62 -8.27 17.67
C VAL A 16 -10.09 -8.10 19.09
N GLY A 17 -10.96 -8.23 20.11
CA GLY A 17 -10.55 -8.14 21.51
C GLY A 17 -9.49 -9.18 21.89
N THR A 18 -9.68 -10.44 21.50
CA THR A 18 -8.70 -11.51 21.73
C THR A 18 -7.39 -11.25 20.99
N VAL A 19 -7.44 -10.85 19.72
CA VAL A 19 -6.25 -10.53 18.90
C VAL A 19 -5.44 -9.39 19.51
N SER A 20 -6.11 -8.33 19.96
CA SER A 20 -5.44 -7.19 20.60
C SER A 20 -4.81 -7.58 21.93
N LEU A 21 -5.48 -8.38 22.76
CA LEU A 21 -4.97 -8.79 24.07
C LEU A 21 -3.84 -9.84 23.98
N THR A 22 -3.83 -10.66 22.92
CA THR A 22 -2.84 -11.73 22.74
C THR A 22 -1.63 -11.31 21.92
N GLY A 23 -1.66 -10.14 21.28
CA GLY A 23 -0.59 -9.73 20.36
C GLY A 23 -0.53 -10.56 19.07
N ALA A 24 -1.61 -11.28 18.70
CA ALA A 24 -1.59 -12.20 17.56
C ALA A 24 -1.19 -11.52 16.22
N HIS A 25 -1.47 -10.22 16.08
CA HIS A 25 -1.05 -9.43 14.92
C HIS A 25 0.48 -9.29 14.80
N GLN A 26 1.22 -9.28 15.92
CA GLN A 26 2.69 -9.25 15.94
C GLN A 26 3.27 -10.57 15.41
N VAL A 27 2.76 -11.71 15.89
CA VAL A 27 3.18 -13.04 15.42
C VAL A 27 2.92 -13.21 13.92
N VAL A 28 1.77 -12.73 13.43
CA VAL A 28 1.50 -12.73 11.99
C VAL A 28 2.45 -11.78 11.25
N GLY A 29 2.76 -10.63 11.84
CA GLY A 29 3.75 -9.68 11.32
C GLY A 29 5.14 -10.31 11.14
N GLU A 30 5.66 -10.97 12.17
CA GLU A 30 6.94 -11.69 12.13
C GLU A 30 6.94 -12.78 11.05
N PHE A 31 5.87 -13.55 10.96
CA PHE A 31 5.73 -14.58 9.93
C PHE A 31 5.76 -13.99 8.52
N VAL A 32 5.03 -12.89 8.31
CA VAL A 32 5.01 -12.17 7.02
C VAL A 32 6.37 -11.56 6.72
N GLU A 33 7.03 -10.96 7.70
CA GLU A 33 8.35 -10.37 7.54
C GLU A 33 9.37 -11.43 7.14
N PHE A 34 9.44 -12.54 7.89
CA PHE A 34 10.32 -13.68 7.63
C PHE A 34 10.14 -14.22 6.21
N LEU A 35 8.89 -14.47 5.80
CA LEU A 35 8.60 -14.97 4.45
C LEU A 35 8.84 -13.92 3.35
N SER A 36 8.66 -12.64 3.66
CA SER A 36 8.88 -11.57 2.68
C SER A 36 10.36 -11.35 2.38
N GLY A 37 11.27 -11.71 3.30
CA GLY A 37 12.72 -11.60 3.13
C GLY A 37 13.18 -10.17 2.81
N GLY A 38 12.51 -9.16 3.37
CA GLY A 38 12.77 -7.74 3.08
C GLY A 38 12.16 -7.22 1.77
N SER A 39 11.41 -8.05 1.03
CA SER A 39 10.71 -7.59 -0.17
C SER A 39 9.34 -7.03 0.16
N LEU A 40 9.18 -5.71 0.00
CA LEU A 40 7.91 -5.02 0.18
C LEU A 40 6.78 -5.62 -0.68
N ILE A 41 7.09 -6.03 -1.92
CA ILE A 41 6.09 -6.62 -2.83
C ILE A 41 5.70 -8.02 -2.35
N ALA A 42 6.66 -8.83 -1.87
CA ALA A 42 6.36 -10.13 -1.31
C ALA A 42 5.48 -10.00 -0.05
N MET A 43 5.78 -9.04 0.82
CA MET A 43 4.97 -8.72 2.00
C MET A 43 3.51 -8.41 1.61
N LEU A 44 3.29 -7.49 0.67
CA LEU A 44 1.94 -7.12 0.24
C LEU A 44 1.19 -8.30 -0.40
N LEU A 45 1.89 -9.16 -1.17
CA LEU A 45 1.29 -10.37 -1.75
C LEU A 45 0.89 -11.38 -0.66
N LEU A 46 1.73 -11.59 0.35
CA LEU A 46 1.41 -12.45 1.49
C LEU A 46 0.20 -11.92 2.25
N VAL A 47 0.19 -10.62 2.56
CA VAL A 47 -0.95 -10.00 3.24
C VAL A 47 -2.23 -10.07 2.39
N ALA A 48 -2.15 -9.92 1.07
CA ALA A 48 -3.29 -10.09 0.17
C ALA A 48 -3.86 -11.52 0.25
N VAL A 49 -3.00 -12.53 0.18
CA VAL A 49 -3.41 -13.95 0.29
C VAL A 49 -3.99 -14.25 1.67
N MET A 50 -3.36 -13.77 2.74
CA MET A 50 -3.87 -13.96 4.10
C MET A 50 -5.21 -13.24 4.30
N SER A 51 -5.38 -12.04 3.76
CA SER A 51 -6.65 -11.30 3.78
C SER A 51 -7.75 -12.05 3.04
N LEU A 52 -7.44 -12.68 1.91
CA LEU A 52 -8.38 -13.55 1.19
C LEU A 52 -8.79 -14.75 2.04
N ILE A 53 -7.83 -15.47 2.62
CA ILE A 53 -8.09 -16.65 3.44
C ILE A 53 -8.92 -16.30 4.68
N LEU A 54 -8.56 -15.23 5.38
CA LEU A 54 -9.25 -14.77 6.60
C LEU A 54 -10.67 -14.27 6.30
N GLY A 55 -10.89 -13.67 5.12
CA GLY A 55 -12.19 -13.13 4.73
C GLY A 55 -13.19 -14.16 4.23
N MET A 56 -12.75 -15.36 3.86
CA MET A 56 -13.63 -16.40 3.29
C MET A 56 -14.72 -16.82 4.27
N GLY A 57 -15.98 -16.75 3.83
CA GLY A 57 -17.14 -17.22 4.59
C GLY A 57 -17.67 -16.23 5.64
N LEU A 58 -17.15 -15.01 5.70
CA LEU A 58 -17.63 -13.95 6.59
C LEU A 58 -18.47 -12.91 5.82
N PRO A 59 -19.58 -12.40 6.38
CA PRO A 59 -20.29 -11.25 5.81
C PRO A 59 -19.37 -10.03 5.70
N THR A 60 -19.49 -9.23 4.64
CA THR A 60 -18.56 -8.13 4.30
C THR A 60 -18.19 -7.23 5.48
N THR A 61 -19.16 -6.85 6.32
CA THR A 61 -18.92 -6.01 7.49
C THR A 61 -18.05 -6.74 8.54
N ALA A 62 -18.38 -7.99 8.87
CA ALA A 62 -17.64 -8.78 9.85
C ALA A 62 -16.24 -9.15 9.33
N ASN A 63 -16.15 -9.46 8.03
CA ASN A 63 -14.90 -9.69 7.32
C ASN A 63 -13.95 -8.50 7.47
N TYR A 64 -14.41 -7.29 7.11
CA TYR A 64 -13.58 -6.09 7.26
C TYR A 64 -13.09 -5.89 8.68
N ILE A 65 -13.93 -6.08 9.70
CA ILE A 65 -13.54 -5.94 11.11
C ILE A 65 -12.40 -6.90 11.46
N VAL A 66 -12.54 -8.18 11.12
CA VAL A 66 -11.53 -9.21 11.43
C VAL A 66 -10.24 -8.96 10.65
N VAL A 67 -10.33 -8.83 9.33
CA VAL A 67 -9.16 -8.69 8.47
C VAL A 67 -8.43 -7.38 8.75
N SER A 68 -9.12 -6.25 8.92
CA SER A 68 -8.44 -4.98 9.21
C SER A 68 -7.78 -4.95 10.58
N SER A 69 -8.35 -5.59 11.60
CA SER A 69 -7.72 -5.66 12.92
C SER A 69 -6.41 -6.46 12.95
N LEU A 70 -6.26 -7.42 12.03
CA LEU A 70 -5.10 -8.30 11.97
C LEU A 70 -4.09 -7.83 10.94
N MET A 71 -4.53 -7.52 9.72
CA MET A 71 -3.67 -7.31 8.56
C MET A 71 -3.24 -5.87 8.36
N ALA A 72 -4.06 -4.88 8.76
CA ALA A 72 -3.67 -3.47 8.63
C ALA A 72 -2.45 -3.12 9.50
N PRO A 73 -2.36 -3.54 10.79
CA PRO A 73 -1.16 -3.34 11.59
C PRO A 73 0.09 -3.95 10.96
N VAL A 74 -0.03 -5.15 10.36
CA VAL A 74 1.09 -5.83 9.69
C VAL A 74 1.63 -5.03 8.51
N ILE A 75 0.75 -4.49 7.65
CA ILE A 75 1.19 -3.62 6.54
C ILE A 75 1.88 -2.37 7.08
N VAL A 76 1.37 -1.78 8.16
CA VAL A 76 1.95 -0.55 8.74
C VAL A 76 3.31 -0.82 9.39
N SER A 77 3.44 -1.87 10.20
CA SER A 77 4.69 -2.17 10.92
C SER A 77 5.76 -2.72 9.98
N VAL A 78 5.48 -3.82 9.31
CA VAL A 78 6.43 -4.48 8.41
C VAL A 78 6.69 -3.61 7.18
N GLY A 79 5.68 -2.90 6.68
CA GLY A 79 5.86 -1.93 5.59
C GLY A 79 6.79 -0.80 5.98
N ALA A 80 6.62 -0.19 7.17
CA ALA A 80 7.49 0.88 7.64
C ALA A 80 8.95 0.44 7.78
N GLN A 81 9.20 -0.80 8.20
CA GLN A 81 10.55 -1.37 8.23
C GLN A 81 11.16 -1.50 6.82
N GLN A 82 10.33 -1.72 5.80
CA GLN A 82 10.75 -1.73 4.39
C GLN A 82 10.63 -0.35 3.72
N GLY A 83 10.52 0.73 4.49
CA GLY A 83 10.44 2.09 3.97
C GLY A 83 9.09 2.46 3.34
N LEU A 84 8.04 1.66 3.51
CA LEU A 84 6.69 2.02 3.10
C LEU A 84 6.01 2.87 4.18
N ILE A 85 5.80 4.15 3.87
CA ILE A 85 4.94 5.04 4.65
C ILE A 85 3.79 5.46 3.74
N VAL A 86 2.58 5.07 4.11
CA VAL A 86 1.36 5.39 3.35
C VAL A 86 0.22 5.82 4.27
N PRO A 87 -0.73 6.62 3.78
CA PRO A 87 -1.92 6.96 4.54
C PRO A 87 -2.67 5.71 4.99
N LEU A 88 -3.16 5.71 6.24
CA LEU A 88 -3.89 4.57 6.80
C LEU A 88 -5.10 4.17 5.96
N VAL A 89 -5.76 5.13 5.31
CA VAL A 89 -6.89 4.86 4.39
C VAL A 89 -6.47 3.92 3.26
N ALA A 90 -5.26 4.06 2.71
CA ALA A 90 -4.77 3.17 1.66
C ALA A 90 -4.58 1.74 2.18
N VAL A 91 -4.06 1.59 3.41
CA VAL A 91 -3.91 0.29 4.08
C VAL A 91 -5.26 -0.36 4.34
N HIS A 92 -6.22 0.40 4.88
CA HIS A 92 -7.57 -0.10 5.14
C HIS A 92 -8.32 -0.47 3.86
N LEU A 93 -8.16 0.31 2.78
CA LEU A 93 -8.70 -0.04 1.48
C LEU A 93 -8.03 -1.28 0.90
N PHE A 94 -6.72 -1.47 1.10
CA PHE A 94 -6.02 -2.67 0.66
C PHE A 94 -6.65 -3.93 1.25
N VAL A 95 -6.78 -3.98 2.58
CA VAL A 95 -7.36 -5.14 3.27
C VAL A 95 -8.86 -5.27 3.03
N PHE A 96 -9.59 -4.16 2.89
CA PHE A 96 -11.01 -4.17 2.58
C PHE A 96 -11.30 -4.78 1.20
N TYR A 97 -10.53 -4.41 0.18
CA TYR A 97 -10.70 -4.92 -1.17
C TYR A 97 -10.37 -6.41 -1.29
N PHE A 98 -9.33 -6.89 -0.60
CA PHE A 98 -9.09 -8.34 -0.52
C PHE A 98 -10.13 -9.05 0.33
N GLY A 99 -10.68 -8.40 1.37
CA GLY A 99 -11.82 -8.91 2.11
C GLY A 99 -13.03 -9.14 1.22
N ILE A 100 -13.48 -8.15 0.44
CA ILE A 100 -14.63 -8.32 -0.47
C ILE A 100 -14.34 -9.33 -1.59
N LEU A 101 -13.10 -9.37 -2.09
CA LEU A 101 -12.71 -10.35 -3.11
C LEU A 101 -12.72 -11.78 -2.56
N ALA A 102 -12.52 -11.97 -1.25
CA ALA A 102 -12.63 -13.27 -0.60
C ALA A 102 -14.04 -13.88 -0.72
N ASP A 103 -15.07 -13.05 -0.64
CA ASP A 103 -16.47 -13.49 -0.76
C ASP A 103 -16.83 -13.91 -2.19
N ASP A 104 -16.17 -13.33 -3.19
CA ASP A 104 -16.32 -13.73 -4.60
C ASP A 104 -15.48 -14.97 -4.96
N THR A 105 -14.44 -15.28 -4.19
CA THR A 105 -13.50 -16.37 -4.49
C THR A 105 -14.16 -17.75 -4.30
N PRO A 106 -14.14 -18.64 -5.32
CA PRO A 106 -14.59 -20.03 -5.15
C PRO A 106 -13.77 -20.75 -4.06
N PRO A 107 -14.41 -21.53 -3.16
CA PRO A 107 -15.77 -22.07 -3.24
C PRO A 107 -16.86 -21.21 -2.56
N VAL A 108 -16.56 -20.01 -2.07
CA VAL A 108 -17.51 -19.20 -1.28
C VAL A 108 -18.56 -18.51 -2.16
N GLY A 109 -18.12 -17.64 -3.09
CA GLY A 109 -18.86 -17.06 -4.23
C GLY A 109 -20.38 -16.98 -4.16
N LEU A 110 -20.99 -16.47 -3.08
CA LEU A 110 -22.44 -16.66 -2.82
C LEU A 110 -23.33 -16.09 -3.92
N ALA A 111 -22.91 -14.98 -4.55
CA ALA A 111 -23.56 -14.40 -5.72
C ALA A 111 -23.54 -15.35 -6.93
N ALA A 112 -22.45 -16.08 -7.15
CA ALA A 112 -22.34 -17.07 -8.21
C ALA A 112 -23.25 -18.29 -7.97
N PHE A 113 -23.43 -18.73 -6.71
CA PHE A 113 -24.41 -19.75 -6.37
C PHE A 113 -25.84 -19.31 -6.68
N ALA A 114 -26.19 -18.07 -6.34
CA ALA A 114 -27.50 -17.51 -6.66
C ALA A 114 -27.71 -17.39 -8.19
N ALA A 115 -26.71 -16.90 -8.92
CA ALA A 115 -26.75 -16.79 -10.37
C ALA A 115 -26.86 -18.17 -11.06
N ALA A 116 -26.15 -19.18 -10.55
CA ALA A 116 -26.23 -20.55 -11.02
C ALA A 116 -27.62 -21.16 -10.79
N ALA A 117 -28.24 -20.90 -9.63
CA ALA A 117 -29.60 -21.35 -9.34
C ALA A 117 -30.65 -20.74 -10.27
N ILE A 118 -30.47 -19.48 -10.70
CA ILE A 118 -31.37 -18.81 -11.67
C ILE A 118 -31.13 -19.32 -13.09
N SER A 119 -29.87 -19.53 -13.48
CA SER A 119 -29.49 -19.91 -14.84
C SER A 119 -29.51 -21.42 -15.12
N GLY A 120 -29.58 -22.25 -14.08
CA GLY A 120 -29.45 -23.71 -14.17
C GLY A 120 -28.02 -24.21 -14.39
N GLY A 121 -27.01 -23.35 -14.19
CA GLY A 121 -25.60 -23.68 -14.34
C GLY A 121 -25.00 -24.38 -13.12
N ASP A 122 -23.78 -24.89 -13.26
CA ASP A 122 -22.99 -25.40 -12.13
C ASP A 122 -22.47 -24.23 -11.27
N PRO A 123 -22.72 -24.19 -9.95
CA PRO A 123 -22.31 -23.08 -9.10
C PRO A 123 -20.80 -22.83 -9.07
N ILE A 124 -19.99 -23.88 -9.07
CA ILE A 124 -18.53 -23.76 -9.00
C ILE A 124 -17.98 -23.23 -10.32
N ARG A 125 -18.46 -23.73 -11.46
CA ARG A 125 -18.07 -23.20 -12.78
C ARG A 125 -18.51 -21.75 -12.96
N THR A 126 -19.70 -21.40 -12.48
CA THR A 126 -20.21 -20.03 -12.49
C THR A 126 -19.32 -19.12 -11.64
N GLY A 127 -18.93 -19.57 -10.45
CA GLY A 127 -18.01 -18.86 -9.56
C GLY A 127 -16.63 -18.67 -10.16
N ILE A 128 -16.03 -19.71 -10.73
CA ILE A 128 -14.73 -19.60 -11.41
C ILE A 128 -14.79 -18.60 -12.56
N GLN A 129 -15.87 -18.62 -13.35
CA GLN A 129 -16.03 -17.70 -14.46
C GLN A 129 -16.21 -16.25 -13.99
N GLY A 130 -17.02 -16.02 -12.96
CA GLY A 130 -17.22 -14.72 -12.32
C GLY A 130 -15.94 -14.18 -11.71
N PHE A 131 -15.26 -14.98 -10.89
CA PHE A 131 -13.99 -14.63 -10.29
C PHE A 131 -12.90 -14.34 -11.33
N THR A 132 -12.85 -15.08 -12.45
CA THR A 132 -11.93 -14.77 -13.55
C THR A 132 -12.21 -13.40 -14.18
N TYR A 133 -13.46 -12.93 -14.10
CA TYR A 133 -13.80 -11.59 -14.52
C TYR A 133 -13.35 -10.52 -13.52
N ASP A 134 -13.56 -10.79 -12.24
CA ASP A 134 -13.41 -9.83 -11.15
C ASP A 134 -11.98 -9.77 -10.58
N ILE A 135 -11.17 -10.83 -10.70
CA ILE A 135 -9.77 -10.89 -10.24
C ILE A 135 -8.90 -9.76 -10.81
N ARG A 136 -9.30 -9.18 -11.95
CA ARG A 136 -8.69 -7.98 -12.52
C ARG A 136 -8.68 -6.80 -11.56
N THR A 137 -9.65 -6.71 -10.67
CA THR A 137 -9.75 -5.67 -9.63
C THR A 137 -8.78 -5.88 -8.47
N ALA A 138 -8.17 -7.07 -8.33
CA ALA A 138 -7.16 -7.36 -7.30
C ALA A 138 -5.87 -6.54 -7.44
N LEU A 139 -5.67 -5.88 -8.59
CA LEU A 139 -4.58 -4.92 -8.78
C LEU A 139 -4.83 -3.60 -8.03
N LEU A 140 -6.10 -3.19 -7.89
CA LEU A 140 -6.47 -1.88 -7.36
C LEU A 140 -5.96 -1.60 -5.94
N PRO A 141 -5.99 -2.57 -4.98
CA PRO A 141 -5.33 -2.44 -3.68
C PRO A 141 -3.86 -1.99 -3.77
N PHE A 142 -3.08 -2.62 -4.65
CA PHE A 142 -1.66 -2.26 -4.83
C PHE A 142 -1.53 -0.85 -5.40
N LEU A 143 -2.44 -0.45 -6.29
CA LEU A 143 -2.43 0.91 -6.83
C LEU A 143 -2.70 1.95 -5.74
N PHE A 144 -3.56 1.69 -4.76
CA PHE A 144 -3.78 2.60 -3.63
C PHE A 144 -2.55 2.77 -2.74
N ILE A 145 -1.76 1.72 -2.58
CA ILE A 145 -0.50 1.77 -1.82
C ILE A 145 0.57 2.57 -2.57
N PHE A 146 0.66 2.40 -3.89
CA PHE A 146 1.74 3.01 -4.69
C PHE A 146 1.36 4.30 -5.43
N ASN A 147 0.09 4.69 -5.41
CA ASN A 147 -0.42 5.93 -6.00
C ASN A 147 -1.64 6.44 -5.21
N THR A 148 -1.39 7.22 -4.16
CA THR A 148 -2.42 7.81 -3.30
C THR A 148 -3.25 8.89 -3.99
N GLU A 149 -2.85 9.40 -5.16
CA GLU A 149 -3.67 10.34 -5.93
C GLU A 149 -4.97 9.70 -6.42
N LEU A 150 -5.00 8.36 -6.59
CA LEU A 150 -6.23 7.61 -6.88
C LEU A 150 -7.24 7.68 -5.74
N LEU A 151 -6.77 7.98 -4.52
CA LEU A 151 -7.59 8.21 -3.33
C LEU A 151 -7.94 9.69 -3.14
N LEU A 152 -7.53 10.56 -4.08
CA LEU A 152 -7.71 12.01 -4.02
C LEU A 152 -7.04 12.69 -2.82
N ILE A 153 -5.99 12.07 -2.28
CA ILE A 153 -5.20 12.62 -1.17
C ILE A 153 -4.21 13.65 -1.72
N ASP A 154 -4.22 14.86 -1.18
CA ASP A 154 -3.34 15.98 -1.58
C ASP A 154 -3.47 16.38 -3.06
N VAL A 155 -4.67 16.24 -3.63
CA VAL A 155 -4.96 16.49 -5.05
C VAL A 155 -5.88 17.69 -5.23
N SER A 156 -5.47 18.65 -6.07
CA SER A 156 -6.33 19.77 -6.47
C SER A 156 -7.49 19.33 -7.37
N VAL A 157 -8.57 20.11 -7.45
CA VAL A 157 -9.76 19.76 -8.25
C VAL A 157 -9.40 19.47 -9.73
N GLY A 158 -8.55 20.30 -10.34
CA GLY A 158 -8.11 20.07 -11.73
C GLY A 158 -7.30 18.78 -11.89
N LYS A 159 -6.43 18.48 -10.93
CA LYS A 159 -5.66 17.24 -10.90
C LYS A 159 -6.56 16.02 -10.64
N ALA A 160 -7.62 16.15 -9.84
CA ALA A 160 -8.59 15.07 -9.60
C ALA A 160 -9.28 14.62 -10.90
N PHE A 161 -9.76 15.56 -11.73
CA PHE A 161 -10.33 15.23 -13.04
C PHE A 161 -9.31 14.57 -13.97
N PHE A 162 -8.06 15.05 -13.95
CA PHE A 162 -6.99 14.46 -14.73
C PHE A 162 -6.69 13.02 -14.31
N VAL A 163 -6.50 12.77 -13.00
CA VAL A 163 -6.25 11.44 -12.44
C VAL A 163 -7.42 10.50 -12.75
N PHE A 164 -8.67 10.97 -12.61
CA PHE A 164 -9.85 10.20 -12.97
C PHE A 164 -9.84 9.79 -14.45
N ALA A 165 -9.60 10.73 -15.38
CA ALA A 165 -9.55 10.44 -16.81
C ALA A 165 -8.44 9.42 -17.16
N VAL A 166 -7.25 9.59 -16.58
CA VAL A 166 -6.13 8.66 -16.77
C VAL A 166 -6.47 7.28 -16.20
N ALA A 167 -7.06 7.20 -15.01
CA ALA A 167 -7.45 5.94 -14.39
C ALA A 167 -8.50 5.19 -15.22
N VAL A 168 -9.50 5.88 -15.78
CA VAL A 168 -10.50 5.30 -16.69
C VAL A 168 -9.83 4.72 -17.93
N ILE A 169 -8.95 5.49 -18.58
CA ILE A 169 -8.21 5.02 -19.76
C ILE A 169 -7.36 3.80 -19.40
N ALA A 170 -6.60 3.87 -18.31
CA ALA A 170 -5.72 2.80 -17.87
C ALA A 170 -6.50 1.50 -17.56
N MET A 171 -7.67 1.61 -16.91
CA MET A 171 -8.57 0.48 -16.64
C MET A 171 -9.14 -0.11 -17.93
N MET A 172 -9.56 0.71 -18.90
CA MET A 172 -10.05 0.21 -20.19
C MET A 172 -8.95 -0.53 -20.96
N LEU A 173 -7.72 -0.02 -20.96
CA LEU A 173 -6.58 -0.68 -21.59
C LEU A 173 -6.21 -1.99 -20.87
N PHE A 174 -6.31 -2.01 -19.55
CA PHE A 174 -6.06 -3.21 -18.75
C PHE A 174 -7.12 -4.29 -19.01
N ALA A 175 -8.39 -3.89 -19.10
CA ALA A 175 -9.47 -4.77 -19.52
C ALA A 175 -9.25 -5.30 -20.94
N ALA A 176 -8.90 -4.43 -21.89
CA ALA A 176 -8.60 -4.83 -23.27
C ALA A 176 -7.43 -5.83 -23.36
N ALA A 177 -6.39 -5.62 -22.57
CA ALA A 177 -5.23 -6.53 -22.50
C ALA A 177 -5.63 -7.90 -21.97
N THR A 178 -6.32 -7.92 -20.82
CA THR A 178 -6.69 -9.14 -20.09
C THR A 178 -7.88 -9.89 -20.71
N GLN A 179 -8.68 -9.23 -21.57
CA GLN A 179 -9.68 -9.89 -22.44
C GLN A 179 -9.09 -10.34 -23.78
N GLY A 180 -7.87 -9.91 -24.12
CA GLY A 180 -7.23 -10.25 -25.39
C GLY A 180 -7.85 -9.57 -26.61
N PHE A 181 -8.58 -8.46 -26.40
CA PHE A 181 -9.24 -7.72 -27.47
C PHE A 181 -9.24 -6.22 -27.20
N PHE A 182 -8.78 -5.42 -28.17
CA PHE A 182 -8.88 -3.96 -28.12
C PHE A 182 -9.75 -3.42 -29.27
N LEU A 183 -9.22 -3.31 -30.48
CA LEU A 183 -10.01 -3.07 -31.70
C LEU A 183 -10.23 -4.35 -32.51
N VAL A 184 -9.25 -5.25 -32.43
CA VAL A 184 -9.26 -6.62 -32.96
C VAL A 184 -8.61 -7.52 -31.90
N ARG A 185 -8.61 -8.83 -32.14
CA ARG A 185 -7.91 -9.78 -31.26
C ARG A 185 -6.43 -9.39 -31.12
N ASN A 186 -5.98 -9.27 -29.87
CA ASN A 186 -4.62 -8.87 -29.54
C ASN A 186 -3.63 -10.00 -29.85
N ARG A 187 -2.44 -9.63 -30.32
CA ARG A 187 -1.27 -10.53 -30.28
C ARG A 187 -0.71 -10.55 -28.86
N LEU A 188 0.05 -11.59 -28.49
CA LEU A 188 0.63 -11.71 -27.14
C LEU A 188 1.45 -10.47 -26.76
N TRP A 189 2.29 -9.96 -27.68
CA TRP A 189 3.08 -8.74 -27.42
C TRP A 189 2.21 -7.48 -27.32
N GLU A 190 1.06 -7.40 -28.01
CA GLU A 190 0.12 -6.27 -27.87
C GLU A 190 -0.55 -6.31 -26.50
N THR A 191 -0.91 -7.50 -26.01
CA THR A 191 -1.39 -7.68 -24.64
C THR A 191 -0.34 -7.25 -23.63
N LEU A 192 0.92 -7.70 -23.76
CA LEU A 192 2.00 -7.30 -22.87
C LEU A 192 2.26 -5.78 -22.93
N ALA A 193 2.22 -5.19 -24.12
CA ALA A 193 2.38 -3.75 -24.29
C ALA A 193 1.22 -2.96 -23.68
N LEU A 194 -0.03 -3.42 -23.83
CA LEU A 194 -1.20 -2.80 -23.20
C LEU A 194 -1.12 -2.89 -21.66
N LEU A 195 -0.67 -4.02 -21.11
CA LEU A 195 -0.41 -4.15 -19.67
C LEU A 195 0.67 -3.17 -19.20
N LEU A 196 1.77 -3.04 -19.95
CA LEU A 196 2.83 -2.09 -19.66
C LEU A 196 2.35 -0.63 -19.72
N ILE A 197 1.52 -0.29 -20.71
CA ILE A 197 0.90 1.03 -20.84
C ILE A 197 0.00 1.30 -19.64
N SER A 198 -0.92 0.38 -19.31
CA SER A 198 -1.79 0.51 -18.13
C SER A 198 -0.99 0.68 -16.84
N PHE A 199 0.05 -0.13 -16.62
CA PHE A 199 0.92 0.00 -15.46
C PHE A 199 1.60 1.38 -15.41
N THR A 200 2.10 1.87 -16.55
CA THR A 200 2.75 3.19 -16.65
C THR A 200 1.77 4.33 -16.38
N LEU A 201 0.52 4.20 -16.82
CA LEU A 201 -0.53 5.20 -16.54
C LEU A 201 -0.96 5.18 -15.06
N PHE A 202 -1.01 4.01 -14.42
CA PHE A 202 -1.37 3.91 -13.01
C PHE A 202 -0.24 4.31 -12.06
N ARG A 203 1.01 3.98 -12.39
CA ARG A 203 2.17 4.21 -11.54
C ARG A 203 3.34 4.77 -12.35
N PRO A 204 3.23 5.98 -12.93
CA PRO A 204 4.33 6.60 -13.66
C PRO A 204 5.55 6.87 -12.77
N GLY A 205 5.30 7.10 -11.46
CA GLY A 205 6.34 7.33 -10.47
C GLY A 205 7.35 6.17 -10.37
N PHE A 206 6.93 4.93 -10.64
CA PHE A 206 7.84 3.78 -10.64
C PHE A 206 9.04 3.99 -11.57
N TRP A 207 8.78 4.49 -12.78
CA TRP A 207 9.84 4.76 -13.76
C TRP A 207 10.69 5.96 -13.36
N LEU A 208 10.05 6.99 -12.78
CA LEU A 208 10.76 8.15 -12.28
C LEU A 208 11.71 7.74 -11.15
N ASP A 209 11.31 6.83 -10.26
CA ASP A 209 12.13 6.35 -9.14
C ASP A 209 13.41 5.62 -9.62
N GLN A 210 13.39 5.03 -10.82
CA GLN A 210 14.57 4.42 -11.44
C GLN A 210 15.55 5.45 -12.02
N VAL A 211 15.08 6.65 -12.34
CA VAL A 211 15.88 7.71 -12.98
C VAL A 211 16.35 8.74 -11.96
N GLN A 212 15.47 9.13 -11.04
CA GLN A 212 15.71 10.08 -9.97
C GLN A 212 15.13 9.51 -8.67
N PRO A 213 15.91 9.30 -7.60
CA PRO A 213 15.36 8.87 -6.33
C PRO A 213 14.29 9.84 -5.79
N PRO A 214 13.24 9.35 -5.09
CA PRO A 214 12.19 10.20 -4.52
C PRO A 214 12.67 11.12 -3.40
N TYR A 215 13.73 10.72 -2.70
CA TYR A 215 14.25 11.45 -1.55
C TYR A 215 15.76 11.65 -1.66
N ASN A 216 16.23 12.75 -1.09
CA ASN A 216 17.63 13.00 -0.81
C ASN A 216 17.89 12.62 0.66
N ASP A 217 18.74 11.62 0.86
CA ASP A 217 19.13 11.19 2.20
C ASP A 217 20.15 12.17 2.79
N ARG A 218 19.84 12.68 3.98
CA ARG A 218 20.75 13.48 4.82
C ARG A 218 21.11 12.70 6.06
N PRO A 219 22.34 12.84 6.60
CA PRO A 219 22.70 12.25 7.88
C PRO A 219 21.75 12.66 9.00
N GLY A 220 21.45 11.74 9.91
CA GLY A 220 20.60 12.01 11.07
C GLY A 220 21.07 13.16 11.96
N THR A 221 22.37 13.44 12.00
CA THR A 221 22.96 14.59 12.72
C THR A 221 22.44 15.93 12.23
N GLU A 222 22.00 16.02 10.96
CA GLU A 222 21.41 17.26 10.41
C GLU A 222 19.95 17.46 10.85
N ILE A 223 19.36 16.57 11.66
CA ILE A 223 17.94 16.66 12.02
C ILE A 223 17.58 17.96 12.74
N LEU A 224 18.45 18.48 13.60
CA LEU A 224 18.19 19.73 14.32
C LEU A 224 18.14 20.92 13.35
N SER A 225 19.12 21.04 12.45
CA SER A 225 19.14 22.14 11.47
C SER A 225 18.00 22.01 10.45
N LEU A 226 17.67 20.79 10.05
CA LEU A 226 16.54 20.51 9.18
C LEU A 226 15.22 20.82 9.89
N ALA A 227 15.04 20.46 11.16
CA ALA A 227 13.81 20.73 11.90
C ALA A 227 13.49 22.23 12.04
N GLU A 228 14.43 23.15 11.89
CA GLU A 228 14.14 24.61 11.84
C GLU A 228 13.62 25.07 10.47
N SER A 229 13.87 24.28 9.42
CA SER A 229 13.49 24.63 8.06
C SER A 229 11.98 24.52 7.85
N ASP A 230 11.48 25.35 6.93
CA ASP A 230 10.09 25.29 6.50
C ASP A 230 9.96 24.16 5.45
N PHE A 231 9.12 23.16 5.75
CA PHE A 231 8.83 22.06 4.84
C PHE A 231 7.39 22.10 4.39
N GLU A 232 7.12 21.59 3.18
CA GLU A 232 5.75 21.28 2.78
C GLU A 232 5.14 20.27 3.77
N ASN A 233 3.95 20.59 4.28
CA ASN A 233 3.22 19.82 5.29
C ASN A 233 3.89 19.70 6.68
N ASN A 234 4.96 20.45 6.98
CA ASN A 234 5.65 20.44 8.27
C ASN A 234 6.04 19.03 8.77
N SER A 235 6.34 18.11 7.87
CA SER A 235 6.66 16.73 8.24
C SER A 235 8.05 16.32 7.77
N LEU A 236 8.76 15.54 8.59
CA LEU A 236 10.06 14.96 8.27
C LEU A 236 9.96 13.45 8.21
N ARG A 237 10.48 12.88 7.13
CA ARG A 237 10.63 11.44 6.98
C ARG A 237 11.98 11.01 7.55
N LEU A 238 11.96 10.11 8.52
CA LEU A 238 13.14 9.70 9.29
C LEU A 238 13.30 8.19 9.20
N THR A 239 14.55 7.71 9.15
CA THR A 239 14.87 6.31 9.40
C THR A 239 15.48 6.19 10.78
N VAL A 240 14.79 5.48 11.66
CA VAL A 240 15.25 5.17 13.02
C VAL A 240 15.83 3.77 13.02
N ARG A 241 17.01 3.60 13.59
CA ARG A 241 17.70 2.33 13.69
C ARG A 241 17.93 1.99 15.15
N GLY A 242 17.64 0.75 15.53
CA GLY A 242 17.87 0.26 16.89
C GLY A 242 17.86 -1.26 16.96
N THR A 243 18.38 -1.79 18.05
CA THR A 243 18.29 -3.23 18.35
C THR A 243 16.85 -3.63 18.62
N ASP A 244 16.42 -4.80 18.16
CA ASP A 244 15.09 -5.36 18.43
C ASP A 244 14.96 -5.71 19.93
N PHE A 245 13.86 -5.28 20.55
CA PHE A 245 13.56 -5.54 21.96
C PHE A 245 13.44 -7.04 22.28
N ASP A 246 12.87 -7.82 21.35
CA ASP A 246 12.64 -9.25 21.55
C ASP A 246 13.85 -10.09 21.08
N ASN A 247 14.78 -9.52 20.30
CA ASN A 247 15.94 -10.20 19.76
C ASN A 247 17.21 -9.32 19.72
N PRO A 248 18.10 -9.40 20.74
CA PRO A 248 19.30 -8.57 20.83
C PRO A 248 20.30 -8.70 19.67
N ASP A 249 20.28 -9.81 18.93
CA ASP A 249 21.18 -10.04 17.79
C ASP A 249 20.68 -9.38 16.48
N ARG A 250 19.49 -8.76 16.53
CA ARG A 250 18.81 -8.21 15.37
C ARG A 250 18.73 -6.70 15.46
N THR A 251 19.05 -6.04 14.35
CA THR A 251 18.85 -4.60 14.19
C THR A 251 17.68 -4.33 13.26
N ILE A 252 16.85 -3.36 13.62
CA ILE A 252 15.68 -2.93 12.86
C ILE A 252 15.92 -1.51 12.36
N ASP A 253 15.61 -1.30 11.08
CA ASP A 253 15.41 0.03 10.51
C ASP A 253 13.90 0.28 10.41
N LEU A 254 13.44 1.44 10.88
CA LEU A 254 12.04 1.83 10.87
C LEU A 254 11.88 3.21 10.24
N ALA A 255 11.18 3.28 9.10
CA ALA A 255 10.83 4.55 8.50
C ALA A 255 9.60 5.16 9.17
N VAL A 256 9.72 6.40 9.64
CA VAL A 256 8.62 7.15 10.26
C VAL A 256 8.45 8.52 9.62
N LEU A 257 7.24 9.06 9.72
CA LEU A 257 6.92 10.43 9.34
C LEU A 257 6.60 11.21 10.62
N ALA A 258 7.46 12.15 10.97
CA ALA A 258 7.35 13.02 12.14
C ALA A 258 6.66 14.32 11.76
N ASP A 259 5.50 14.60 12.36
CA ASP A 259 4.81 15.88 12.24
C ASP A 259 5.42 16.88 13.22
N LEU A 260 6.18 17.83 12.67
CA LEU A 260 6.88 18.86 13.43
C LEU A 260 5.95 19.97 13.95
N GLY A 261 4.68 19.99 13.53
CA GLY A 261 3.74 21.02 13.91
C GLY A 261 4.12 22.41 13.40
N PRO A 262 3.62 23.49 14.04
CA PRO A 262 3.85 24.86 13.59
C PRO A 262 5.32 25.28 13.72
N LYS A 263 5.66 26.37 13.03
CA LYS A 263 7.03 26.93 13.06
C LYS A 263 7.41 27.36 14.48
N ALA A 264 8.47 26.77 14.98
CA ALA A 264 9.12 27.06 16.26
C ALA A 264 10.61 26.68 16.14
N ASP A 265 11.36 26.78 17.23
CA ASP A 265 12.73 26.24 17.29
C ASP A 265 12.74 24.71 17.09
N ALA A 266 13.85 24.17 16.59
CA ALA A 266 13.96 22.76 16.25
C ALA A 266 13.60 21.82 17.40
N LEU A 267 14.09 22.11 18.62
CA LEU A 267 13.87 21.24 19.77
C LEU A 267 12.38 21.20 20.15
N THR A 268 11.71 22.35 20.20
CA THR A 268 10.26 22.43 20.42
C THR A 268 9.48 21.65 19.38
N ARG A 269 9.85 21.75 18.09
CA ARG A 269 9.19 21.03 17.00
C ARG A 269 9.39 19.52 17.08
N LEU A 270 10.61 19.06 17.38
CA LEU A 270 10.93 17.64 17.55
C LEU A 270 10.23 17.07 18.79
N THR A 271 10.22 17.81 19.90
CA THR A 271 9.52 17.43 21.12
C THR A 271 8.01 17.33 20.88
N HIS A 272 7.44 18.27 20.12
CA HIS A 272 6.04 18.21 19.68
C HIS A 272 5.76 16.96 18.84
N ALA A 273 6.67 16.60 17.94
CA ALA A 273 6.60 15.35 17.18
C ALA A 273 6.73 14.08 18.06
N GLY A 274 7.11 14.23 19.34
CA GLY A 274 7.36 13.13 20.27
C GLY A 274 8.76 12.53 20.14
N LEU A 275 9.73 13.31 19.65
CA LEU A 275 11.12 12.91 19.47
C LEU A 275 12.01 13.72 20.41
N THR A 276 12.75 13.04 21.28
CA THR A 276 13.80 13.64 22.10
C THR A 276 15.14 13.15 21.58
N ILE A 277 15.98 14.06 21.12
CA ILE A 277 17.21 13.74 20.40
C ILE A 277 18.41 14.33 21.14
N ILE A 278 19.44 13.51 21.31
CA ILE A 278 20.72 13.89 21.86
C ILE A 278 21.79 13.66 20.79
N GLU A 279 22.57 14.70 20.51
CA GLU A 279 23.74 14.55 19.64
C GLU A 279 24.94 14.15 20.49
N GLU A 280 25.45 12.93 20.27
CA GLU A 280 26.61 12.39 20.97
C GLU A 280 27.47 11.59 19.98
N ASP A 281 28.79 11.75 20.05
CA ASP A 281 29.77 11.07 19.17
C ASP A 281 29.48 11.17 17.66
N GLY A 282 28.87 12.28 17.21
CA GLY A 282 28.51 12.50 15.81
C GLY A 282 27.35 11.62 15.34
N LYS A 283 26.49 11.19 16.27
CA LYS A 283 25.24 10.47 16.03
C LYS A 283 24.07 11.24 16.62
N ALA A 284 22.90 11.13 15.97
CA ALA A 284 21.65 11.64 16.51
C ALA A 284 20.95 10.51 17.29
N LEU A 285 21.25 10.40 18.59
CA LEU A 285 20.66 9.41 19.47
C LEU A 285 19.23 9.79 19.82
N LEU A 286 18.35 8.81 19.86
CA LEU A 286 16.94 8.98 20.19
C LEU A 286 16.69 8.43 21.60
N GLU A 287 16.09 9.24 22.47
CA GLU A 287 15.63 8.75 23.77
C GLU A 287 14.29 8.03 23.66
N GLU A 288 14.01 7.16 24.63
CA GLU A 288 12.73 6.47 24.73
C GLU A 288 11.57 7.48 24.79
N PRO A 289 10.58 7.41 23.87
CA PRO A 289 9.46 8.34 23.90
C PRO A 289 8.65 8.19 25.18
N MET A 290 8.20 9.30 25.76
CA MET A 290 7.35 9.27 26.94
C MET A 290 5.95 8.70 26.63
N PRO A 291 5.28 8.04 27.59
CA PRO A 291 3.90 7.61 27.44
C PRO A 291 2.97 8.74 27.01
N GLY A 292 2.17 8.50 25.96
CA GLY A 292 1.23 9.47 25.39
C GLY A 292 1.78 10.28 24.22
N THR A 293 3.06 10.11 23.86
CA THR A 293 3.64 10.71 22.64
C THR A 293 3.25 9.91 21.37
N PRO A 294 3.27 10.53 20.17
CA PRO A 294 2.89 9.87 18.92
C PRO A 294 3.68 8.59 18.58
N PHE A 295 4.94 8.51 19.01
CA PHE A 295 5.84 7.40 18.70
C PHE A 295 5.98 6.37 19.81
N PHE A 296 5.36 6.57 20.99
CA PHE A 296 5.46 5.66 22.13
C PHE A 296 5.22 4.19 21.75
N THR A 297 4.08 3.88 21.13
CA THR A 297 3.76 2.49 20.75
C THR A 297 4.60 1.99 19.57
N LYS A 298 5.05 2.87 18.66
CA LYS A 298 5.81 2.46 17.48
C LYS A 298 7.27 2.11 17.80
N PHE A 299 7.87 2.81 18.75
CA PHE A 299 9.28 2.60 19.11
C PHE A 299 9.48 1.57 20.22
N GLN A 300 8.42 1.01 20.80
CA GLN A 300 8.50 -0.15 21.71
C GLN A 300 9.16 -1.40 21.08
N ILE A 301 9.33 -1.43 19.76
CA ILE A 301 10.07 -2.47 19.05
C ILE A 301 11.59 -2.37 19.30
N PHE A 302 12.10 -1.21 19.73
CA PHE A 302 13.52 -1.00 19.98
C PHE A 302 13.89 -1.22 21.45
N ASP A 303 15.07 -1.79 21.67
CA ASP A 303 15.71 -1.81 22.98
C ASP A 303 16.51 -0.51 23.22
N PHE A 304 15.91 0.45 23.92
CA PHE A 304 16.58 1.70 24.32
C PHE A 304 17.60 1.53 25.45
N TYR A 305 17.61 0.39 26.13
CA TYR A 305 18.49 0.11 27.27
C TYR A 305 19.57 -0.93 26.96
N GLY A 306 19.63 -1.41 25.71
CA GLY A 306 20.63 -2.35 25.22
C GLY A 306 21.99 -1.71 24.96
N ASP A 307 22.94 -2.53 24.51
CA ASP A 307 24.33 -2.08 24.27
C ASP A 307 24.47 -1.08 23.12
N GLN A 308 23.54 -1.09 22.16
CA GLN A 308 23.52 -0.18 21.02
C GLN A 308 22.39 0.84 21.20
N PRO A 309 22.70 2.15 21.24
CA PRO A 309 21.68 3.17 21.36
C PRO A 309 20.83 3.24 20.09
N VAL A 310 19.56 3.60 20.25
CA VAL A 310 18.66 3.87 19.13
C VAL A 310 19.07 5.21 18.51
N GLU A 311 19.26 5.23 17.20
CA GLU A 311 19.73 6.41 16.48
C GLU A 311 18.86 6.73 15.28
N ILE A 312 18.80 8.01 14.93
CA ILE A 312 18.26 8.44 13.64
C ILE A 312 19.42 8.38 12.65
N THR A 313 19.32 7.48 11.68
CA THR A 313 20.39 7.29 10.68
C THR A 313 20.27 8.31 9.56
N ASN A 314 19.05 8.46 9.03
CA ASN A 314 18.78 9.29 7.87
C ASN A 314 17.56 10.20 8.09
N VAL A 315 17.66 11.43 7.59
CA VAL A 315 16.55 12.36 7.35
C VAL A 315 16.32 12.44 5.84
N GLN A 316 15.14 12.06 5.38
CA GLN A 316 14.83 11.97 3.95
C GLN A 316 14.02 13.18 3.52
N LEU A 317 14.62 14.04 2.69
CA LEU A 317 13.95 15.21 2.13
C LEU A 317 13.40 14.91 0.74
N PRO A 318 12.18 15.35 0.38
CA PRO A 318 11.68 15.24 -0.99
C PRO A 318 12.69 15.84 -1.98
N ALA A 319 13.08 15.07 -3.00
CA ALA A 319 13.98 15.55 -4.02
C ALA A 319 13.23 16.42 -5.05
N GLU A 320 13.88 17.48 -5.56
CA GLU A 320 13.38 18.20 -6.73
C GLU A 320 13.48 17.29 -7.96
N ARG A 321 12.34 16.94 -8.54
CA ARG A 321 12.23 15.93 -9.62
C ARG A 321 11.43 16.47 -10.79
N MET A 322 11.64 15.89 -11.96
CA MET A 322 10.75 16.11 -13.11
C MET A 322 9.34 15.58 -12.80
N ILE A 323 8.34 16.15 -13.46
CA ILE A 323 6.96 15.67 -13.32
C ILE A 323 6.86 14.22 -13.81
N LYS A 324 6.25 13.34 -12.99
CA LYS A 324 6.13 11.91 -13.30
C LYS A 324 5.32 11.64 -14.57
N GLU A 325 4.42 12.55 -14.94
CA GLU A 325 3.56 12.45 -16.12
C GLU A 325 4.33 12.45 -17.45
N VAL A 326 5.63 12.79 -17.46
CA VAL A 326 6.48 12.65 -18.65
C VAL A 326 6.48 11.21 -19.17
N PHE A 327 6.36 10.21 -18.28
CA PHE A 327 6.28 8.80 -18.68
C PHE A 327 4.96 8.43 -19.37
N TYR A 328 3.94 9.30 -19.36
CA TYR A 328 2.74 9.09 -20.17
C TYR A 328 3.02 9.27 -21.67
N LEU A 329 3.98 10.11 -22.06
CA LEU A 329 4.31 10.34 -23.46
C LEU A 329 4.75 9.06 -24.18
N PRO A 330 5.78 8.31 -23.72
CA PRO A 330 6.15 7.06 -24.37
C PRO A 330 5.03 6.01 -24.33
N ALA A 331 4.23 5.97 -23.25
CA ALA A 331 3.10 5.06 -23.14
C ALA A 331 2.00 5.36 -24.19
N LEU A 332 1.67 6.64 -24.40
CA LEU A 332 0.68 7.08 -25.38
C LEU A 332 1.19 6.91 -26.82
N LEU A 333 2.50 7.10 -27.07
CA LEU A 333 3.10 6.81 -28.37
C LEU A 333 3.01 5.32 -28.71
N LEU A 334 3.33 4.45 -27.74
CA LEU A 334 3.18 3.01 -27.91
C LEU A 334 1.72 2.61 -28.13
N LEU A 335 0.79 3.21 -27.40
CA LEU A 335 -0.65 3.00 -27.61
C LEU A 335 -1.08 3.42 -29.02
N GLY A 336 -0.61 4.57 -29.51
CA GLY A 336 -0.87 5.06 -30.85
C GLY A 336 -0.37 4.08 -31.93
N LEU A 337 0.83 3.51 -31.74
CA LEU A 337 1.38 2.49 -32.63
C LEU A 337 0.48 1.24 -32.67
N ILE A 338 0.08 0.72 -31.50
CA ILE A 338 -0.83 -0.44 -31.40
C ILE A 338 -2.16 -0.14 -32.10
N TYR A 339 -2.74 1.04 -31.84
CA TYR A 339 -3.98 1.47 -32.47
C TYR A 339 -3.88 1.48 -34.00
N LEU A 340 -2.82 2.07 -34.57
CA LEU A 340 -2.61 2.13 -36.02
C LEU A 340 -2.45 0.73 -36.64
N MET A 341 -1.67 -0.14 -35.99
CA MET A 341 -1.47 -1.52 -36.43
C MET A 341 -2.77 -2.32 -36.40
N GLN A 342 -3.54 -2.23 -35.31
CA GLN A 342 -4.82 -2.92 -35.20
C GLN A 342 -5.86 -2.38 -36.17
N ARG A 343 -5.90 -1.07 -36.40
CA ARG A 343 -6.78 -0.43 -37.39
C ARG A 343 -6.47 -0.92 -38.81
N GLY A 344 -5.19 -1.08 -39.15
CA GLY A 344 -4.77 -1.69 -40.42
C GLY A 344 -5.31 -3.11 -40.58
N ARG A 345 -5.19 -3.95 -39.55
CA ARG A 345 -5.76 -5.31 -39.55
C ARG A 345 -7.28 -5.32 -39.65
N LYS A 346 -7.98 -4.44 -38.92
CA LYS A 346 -9.45 -4.36 -38.95
C LYS A 346 -9.98 -4.10 -40.37
N ARG A 347 -9.32 -3.21 -41.11
CA ARG A 347 -9.67 -2.91 -42.52
C ARG A 347 -9.45 -4.10 -43.45
N ALA A 348 -8.41 -4.90 -43.20
CA ALA A 348 -8.15 -6.12 -43.98
C ALA A 348 -9.21 -7.22 -43.75
N PHE A 349 -9.91 -7.21 -42.61
CA PHE A 349 -11.01 -8.15 -42.33
C PHE A 349 -12.39 -7.66 -42.84
N SER A 350 -12.53 -6.37 -43.15
CA SER A 350 -13.80 -5.78 -43.61
C SER A 350 -13.93 -5.69 -45.14
N ASN A 351 -12.87 -6.01 -45.88
CA ASN A 351 -12.82 -6.07 -47.34
C ASN A 351 -12.74 -7.52 -47.79
#